data_AF-A0A7Y4SND9-F1
#
_entry.id   AF-A0A7Y4SND9-F1
#
_cell.length_a   1.000
_cell.length_b   1.000
_cell.length_c   1.000
_cell.angle_alpha   90.00
_cell.angle_beta   90.00
_cell.angle_gamma   90.00
#
_symmetry.space_group_name_H-M   'P 1'
#
loop_
_entity.id
_entity.type
_entity.pdbx_description
1 polymer ?
#
loop_
_entity_poly.entity_id
_entity_poly.type
_entity_poly.pdbx_seq_one_letter_code
_entity_poly.pdbx_strand_id
1 'polypeptide(L)'
;MSSPLPVATLLDLGRLREFAADLARQLTVTRTRPLSGARAAHLKLITRQLGILADVYQEVADDVHRGETISPSAEWLLDNYHLISSEALSLRRDLPPGYYRRLPRVGDPP
;
A
#
# COMPACT_ATOMS: atom_id res chain seq x y z
N MET A 1 23.42 9.32 -4.65
CA MET A 1 22.99 10.18 -3.54
C MET A 1 21.54 9.83 -3.25
N SER A 2 21.29 8.88 -2.35
CA SER A 2 19.93 8.50 -1.95
C SER A 2 19.36 9.60 -1.08
N SER A 3 18.35 10.33 -1.58
CA SER A 3 17.56 11.22 -0.74
C SER A 3 16.72 10.36 0.20
N PRO A 4 16.81 10.54 1.52
CA PRO A 4 15.86 9.93 2.44
C PRO A 4 14.50 10.56 2.15
N LEU A 5 13.48 9.74 1.97
CA LEU A 5 12.11 10.26 1.91
C LEU A 5 11.86 11.04 3.22
N PRO A 6 11.58 12.35 3.16
CA PRO A 6 11.18 13.09 4.35
C PRO A 6 9.92 12.42 4.88
N VAL A 7 9.92 12.10 6.18
CA VAL A 7 8.91 11.33 6.92
C VAL A 7 7.49 11.93 6.87
N ALA A 8 7.25 13.02 6.14
CA ALA A 8 5.94 13.62 5.95
C ALA A 8 5.82 14.38 4.61
N THR A 9 6.32 13.82 3.50
CA THR A 9 6.06 14.44 2.20
C THR A 9 4.64 14.07 1.77
N LEU A 10 3.68 15.00 1.87
CA LEU A 10 2.40 14.86 1.18
C LEU A 10 2.70 14.68 -0.31
N LEU A 11 2.48 13.47 -0.82
CA LEU A 11 2.61 13.18 -2.24
C LEU A 11 1.27 13.50 -2.88
N ASP A 12 1.13 14.72 -3.39
CA ASP A 12 0.07 15.01 -4.36
C ASP A 12 0.22 14.10 -5.61
N LEU A 13 -0.80 14.05 -6.46
CA LEU A 13 -0.78 13.19 -7.66
C LEU A 13 0.44 13.45 -8.57
N GLY A 14 0.88 14.71 -8.66
CA GLY A 14 2.06 15.09 -9.45
C GLY A 14 3.34 14.50 -8.88
N ARG A 15 3.55 14.65 -7.57
CA ARG A 15 4.68 14.09 -6.83
C ARG A 15 4.68 12.57 -6.81
N LEU A 16 3.51 11.94 -6.68
CA LEU A 16 3.36 10.49 -6.83
C LEU A 16 3.87 10.03 -8.20
N ARG A 17 3.54 10.77 -9.26
CA ARG A 17 3.97 10.44 -10.62
C ARG A 17 5.47 10.62 -10.81
N GLU A 18 6.04 11.70 -10.30
CA GLU A 18 7.49 11.94 -10.32
C GLU A 18 8.24 10.86 -9.55
N PHE A 19 7.80 10.56 -8.33
CA PHE A 19 8.35 9.47 -7.53
C PHE A 19 8.23 8.12 -8.24
N ALA A 20 7.08 7.82 -8.84
CA ALA A 20 6.90 6.58 -9.59
C ALA A 20 7.85 6.50 -10.80
N ALA A 21 8.08 7.61 -11.50
CA ALA A 21 9.04 7.66 -12.61
C ALA A 21 10.49 7.47 -12.13
N ASP A 22 10.86 8.12 -11.01
CA ASP A 22 12.18 8.00 -10.39
C ASP A 22 12.43 6.58 -9.89
N LEU A 23 11.44 5.97 -9.28
CA LEU A 23 11.48 4.58 -8.85
C LEU A 23 11.61 3.66 -10.06
N ALA A 24 10.80 3.84 -11.10
CA ALA A 24 10.87 3.02 -12.32
C ALA A 24 12.26 3.05 -12.98
N ARG A 25 12.98 4.17 -12.92
CA ARG A 25 14.36 4.28 -13.43
C ARG A 25 15.37 3.46 -12.64
N GLN A 26 15.12 3.21 -11.36
CA GLN A 26 16.00 2.43 -10.47
C GLN A 26 15.73 0.93 -10.55
N LEU A 27 14.54 0.56 -11.02
CA LEU A 27 14.07 -0.82 -11.03
C LEU A 27 14.54 -1.55 -12.30
N THR A 28 15.29 -2.64 -12.13
CA THR A 28 15.70 -3.49 -13.25
C THR A 28 14.56 -4.43 -13.64
N VAL A 29 14.13 -4.41 -14.91
CA VAL A 29 13.11 -5.34 -15.39
C VAL A 29 13.72 -6.71 -15.65
N THR A 30 13.20 -7.72 -14.94
CA THR A 30 13.66 -9.10 -15.04
C THR A 30 12.85 -9.88 -16.08
N ARG A 31 13.57 -10.55 -17.00
CA ARG A 31 12.96 -11.41 -18.04
C ARG A 31 12.68 -12.84 -17.56
N THR A 32 13.23 -13.26 -16.42
CA THR A 32 12.95 -14.58 -15.86
C THR A 32 11.47 -14.66 -15.48
N ARG A 33 10.77 -15.66 -16.03
CA ARG A 33 9.38 -15.98 -15.67
C ARG A 33 9.39 -16.51 -14.24
N PRO A 34 8.92 -15.76 -13.23
CA PRO A 34 8.74 -16.35 -11.92
C PRO A 34 7.51 -17.25 -11.96
N LEU A 35 7.49 -18.26 -11.08
CA LEU A 35 6.31 -19.07 -10.80
C LEU A 35 5.10 -18.13 -10.62
N SER A 36 3.97 -18.47 -11.25
CA SER A 36 2.71 -17.69 -11.23
C SER A 36 2.28 -17.21 -9.83
N GLY A 37 2.77 -17.84 -8.75
CA GLY A 37 2.46 -17.55 -7.35
C GLY A 37 2.93 -16.19 -6.82
N ALA A 38 4.16 -15.74 -7.11
CA ALA A 38 4.69 -14.47 -6.56
C ALA A 38 3.84 -13.24 -6.95
N ARG A 39 3.24 -13.35 -8.13
CA ARG A 39 2.39 -12.36 -8.80
C ARG A 39 1.00 -12.24 -8.16
N ALA A 40 0.47 -13.32 -7.56
CA ALA A 40 -0.73 -13.27 -6.74
C ALA A 40 -0.42 -12.94 -5.27
N ALA A 41 0.80 -13.20 -4.80
CA ALA A 41 1.21 -13.00 -3.42
C ALA A 41 1.10 -11.52 -2.99
N HIS A 42 1.47 -10.57 -3.85
CA HIS A 42 1.38 -9.14 -3.51
C HIS A 42 -0.07 -8.64 -3.33
N LEU A 43 -0.97 -8.97 -4.25
CA LEU A 43 -2.40 -8.62 -4.11
C LEU A 43 -3.05 -9.32 -2.90
N LYS A 44 -2.64 -10.57 -2.63
CA LYS A 44 -3.07 -11.30 -1.42
C LYS A 44 -2.54 -10.63 -0.14
N LEU A 45 -1.30 -10.16 -0.15
CA LEU A 45 -0.70 -9.45 0.98
C LEU A 45 -1.48 -8.16 1.29
N ILE A 46 -1.76 -7.35 0.27
CA ILE A 46 -2.59 -6.14 0.42
C ILE A 46 -3.95 -6.51 1.03
N THR A 47 -4.61 -7.55 0.51
CA THR A 47 -5.90 -7.99 1.05
C THR A 47 -5.81 -8.42 2.52
N ARG A 48 -4.74 -9.14 2.90
CA ARG A 48 -4.50 -9.54 4.29
C ARG A 48 -4.24 -8.31 5.18
N GLN A 49 -3.44 -7.36 4.72
CA GLN A 49 -3.13 -6.13 5.45
C GLN A 49 -4.39 -5.29 5.67
N LEU A 50 -5.29 -5.23 4.68
CA LEU A 50 -6.59 -4.56 4.85
C LEU A 50 -7.45 -5.22 5.91
N GLY A 51 -7.47 -6.55 5.99
CA GLY A 51 -8.17 -7.26 7.07
C GLY A 51 -7.62 -6.85 8.44
N ILE A 52 -6.30 -6.86 8.60
CA ILE A 52 -5.65 -6.43 9.85
C ILE A 52 -5.99 -4.98 10.19
N LEU A 53 -5.96 -4.07 9.21
CA LEU A 53 -6.31 -2.67 9.43
C LEU A 53 -7.78 -2.50 9.83
N ALA A 54 -8.68 -3.31 9.26
CA ALA A 54 -10.09 -3.31 9.65
C ALA A 54 -10.26 -3.78 11.10
N ASP A 55 -9.57 -4.85 11.49
CA ASP A 55 -9.63 -5.39 12.85
C ASP A 55 -9.12 -4.34 13.87
N VAL A 56 -7.96 -3.72 13.59
CA VAL A 56 -7.38 -2.67 14.46
C VAL A 56 -8.29 -1.43 14.50
N TYR A 57 -8.89 -1.03 13.37
CA TYR A 57 -9.84 0.08 13.35
C TYR A 57 -11.05 -0.19 14.27
N GLN A 58 -11.60 -1.41 14.26
CA GLN A 58 -12.72 -1.77 15.13
C GLN A 58 -12.30 -1.78 16.60
N GLU A 59 -11.16 -2.40 16.92
CA GLU A 59 -10.63 -2.44 18.29
C GLU A 59 -10.44 -1.03 18.87
N VAL A 60 -9.79 -0.14 18.12
CA VAL A 60 -9.57 1.26 18.54
C VAL A 60 -10.89 2.03 18.65
N ALA A 61 -11.86 1.78 17.76
CA ALA A 61 -13.18 2.42 17.85
C ALA A 61 -13.94 1.98 19.12
N ASP A 62 -13.84 0.70 19.48
CA ASP A 62 -14.43 0.17 20.70
C ASP A 62 -13.74 0.75 21.96
N ASP A 63 -12.42 0.91 21.94
CA ASP A 63 -11.66 1.55 23.03
C ASP A 63 -12.17 2.98 23.28
N VAL A 64 -12.35 3.76 22.21
CA VAL A 64 -12.94 5.11 22.29
C VAL A 64 -14.36 5.06 22.86
N HIS A 65 -15.19 4.10 22.43
CA HIS A 65 -16.55 3.96 22.94
C HIS A 65 -16.59 3.63 24.44
N ARG A 66 -15.59 2.89 24.94
CA ARG A 66 -15.41 2.60 26.37
C ARG A 66 -14.76 3.74 27.16
N GLY A 67 -14.37 4.84 26.50
CA GLY A 67 -13.71 5.99 27.11
C GLY A 67 -12.24 5.73 27.46
N GLU A 68 -11.61 4.75 26.80
CA GLU A 68 -10.19 4.46 26.98
C GLU A 68 -9.33 5.49 26.22
N THR A 69 -8.16 5.81 26.77
CA THR A 69 -7.21 6.70 26.12
C THR A 69 -6.49 5.95 24.99
N ILE A 70 -6.66 6.43 23.76
CA ILE A 70 -5.97 5.89 22.59
C ILE A 70 -4.68 6.67 22.27
N SER A 71 -3.76 6.03 21.55
CA SER A 71 -2.53 6.69 21.11
C SER A 71 -2.78 7.66 19.93
N PRO A 72 -1.93 8.68 19.71
CA PRO A 72 -2.07 9.58 18.55
C PRO A 72 -2.08 8.85 17.20
N SER A 73 -1.33 7.74 17.08
CA SER A 73 -1.33 6.92 15.85
C SER A 73 -2.66 6.19 15.63
N ALA A 74 -3.34 5.82 16.71
CA ALA A 74 -4.64 5.15 16.67
C ALA A 74 -5.75 6.14 16.30
N GLU A 75 -5.70 7.36 16.85
CA GLU A 75 -6.58 8.47 16.46
C GLU A 75 -6.44 8.79 14.96
N TRP A 76 -5.20 8.92 14.48
CA TRP A 76 -4.94 9.12 13.05
C TRP A 76 -5.53 7.99 12.20
N LEU A 77 -5.43 6.74 12.64
CA LEU A 77 -6.02 5.62 11.91
C LEU A 77 -7.55 5.72 11.85
N LEU A 78 -8.22 6.09 12.94
CA LEU A 78 -9.67 6.29 12.94
C LEU A 78 -10.10 7.33 11.90
N ASP A 79 -9.39 8.45 11.87
CA ASP A 79 -9.68 9.55 10.95
C ASP A 79 -9.41 9.15 9.49
N ASN A 80 -8.40 8.34 9.22
CA ASN A 80 -7.90 8.08 7.87
C ASN A 80 -8.28 6.71 7.29
N TYR A 81 -8.86 5.81 8.08
CA TYR A 81 -9.17 4.44 7.65
C TYR A 81 -10.04 4.38 6.38
N HIS A 82 -11.00 5.29 6.24
CA HIS A 82 -11.86 5.37 5.06
C HIS A 82 -11.09 5.69 3.77
N LEU A 83 -10.06 6.53 3.84
CA LEU A 83 -9.19 6.84 2.70
C LEU A 83 -8.34 5.63 2.32
N ILE A 84 -7.69 5.01 3.32
CA ILE A 84 -6.81 3.85 3.10
C ILE A 84 -7.60 2.68 2.49
N SER A 85 -8.77 2.38 3.05
CA SER A 85 -9.64 1.30 2.55
C SER A 85 -10.16 1.60 1.15
N SER A 86 -10.58 2.84 0.86
CA SER A 86 -11.02 3.27 -0.47
C SER A 86 -9.92 3.13 -1.53
N GLU A 87 -8.71 3.62 -1.24
CA GLU A 87 -7.57 3.53 -2.16
C GLU A 87 -7.18 2.08 -2.42
N ALA A 88 -7.17 1.24 -1.39
CA ALA A 88 -6.80 -0.15 -1.57
C ALA A 88 -7.86 -0.97 -2.33
N LEU A 89 -9.15 -0.65 -2.18
CA LEU A 89 -10.22 -1.20 -3.01
C LEU A 89 -10.10 -0.72 -4.46
N SER A 90 -9.76 0.55 -4.66
CA SER A 90 -9.50 1.12 -5.99
C SER A 90 -8.35 0.43 -6.70
N LEU A 91 -7.24 0.15 -6.01
CA LEU A 91 -6.13 -0.64 -6.56
C LEU A 91 -6.59 -1.99 -7.10
N ARG A 92 -7.51 -2.69 -6.43
CA ARG A 92 -8.01 -3.98 -6.92
C ARG A 92 -8.86 -3.85 -8.18
N ARG A 93 -9.66 -2.79 -8.27
CA ARG A 93 -10.47 -2.48 -9.45
C ARG A 93 -9.57 -2.10 -10.64
N ASP A 94 -8.56 -1.28 -10.39
CA ASP A 94 -7.70 -0.68 -11.41
C ASP A 94 -6.56 -1.63 -11.83
N LEU A 95 -6.19 -2.59 -10.95
CA LEU A 95 -5.23 -3.67 -11.23
C LEU A 95 -5.91 -5.05 -11.13
N PRO A 96 -6.84 -5.38 -12.03
CA PRO A 96 -7.49 -6.68 -12.03
C PRO A 96 -6.42 -7.79 -12.21
N PRO A 97 -6.61 -8.98 -11.63
CA PRO A 97 -5.59 -10.04 -11.64
C PRO A 97 -5.03 -10.35 -13.02
N GLY A 98 -5.89 -10.33 -14.06
CA GLY A 98 -5.48 -10.55 -15.44
C GLY A 98 -4.53 -9.47 -15.99
N TYR A 99 -4.76 -8.20 -15.65
CA TYR A 99 -3.90 -7.09 -16.04
C TYR A 99 -2.58 -7.12 -15.25
N TYR A 100 -2.67 -7.27 -13.93
CA TYR A 100 -1.49 -7.34 -13.05
C TYR A 100 -0.53 -8.48 -13.44
N ARG A 101 -1.06 -9.59 -13.95
CA ARG A 101 -0.26 -10.73 -14.45
C ARG A 101 0.59 -10.37 -15.68
N ARG A 102 0.13 -9.44 -16.51
CA ARG A 102 0.82 -8.99 -17.73
C ARG A 102 1.90 -7.94 -17.46
N LEU A 103 1.90 -7.32 -16.27
CA LEU A 103 2.90 -6.31 -15.94
C LEU A 103 4.33 -6.89 -15.92
N PRO A 104 5.32 -6.12 -16.43
CA PRO A 104 6.73 -6.50 -16.39
C PRO A 104 7.16 -6.74 -14.94
N ARG A 105 8.03 -7.73 -14.74
CA ARG A 105 8.59 -8.01 -13.41
C ARG A 105 9.76 -7.09 -13.19
N VAL A 106 9.80 -6.50 -12.02
CA VAL A 106 10.99 -5.88 -11.48
C VAL A 106 11.77 -6.98 -10.77
N GLY A 107 13.09 -6.99 -10.93
CA GLY A 107 13.99 -7.85 -10.17
C GLY A 107 13.98 -7.50 -8.68
N ASP A 108 14.90 -8.07 -7.91
CA ASP A 108 15.03 -7.65 -6.52
C ASP A 108 15.32 -6.13 -6.50
N PRO A 109 14.58 -5.35 -5.68
CA PRO A 109 14.93 -3.96 -5.46
C PRO A 109 16.37 -3.89 -4.92
N PRO A 110 17.11 -2.79 -5.18
CA PRO A 110 18.45 -2.61 -4.61
C PRO A 110 18.45 -2.67 -3.08
#